data_AF-A0A954C7X8-F1
#
_entry.id   AF-A0A954C7X8-F1
#
_cell.length_a   1.000
_cell.length_b   1.000
_cell.length_c   1.000
_cell.angle_alpha   90.00
_cell.angle_beta   90.00
_cell.angle_gamma   90.00
#
_symmetry.space_group_name_H-M   'P 1'
#
loop_
_entity.id
_entity.type
_entity.pdbx_description
1 polymer ?
#
loop_
_entity_poly.entity_id
_entity_poly.type
_entity_poly.pdbx_seq_one_letter_code
_entity_poly.pdbx_strand_id
1 'polypeptide(L)'
;GANPHGGGENPHAKPAPPAPPTGGGPIPSSFKVVGTTGEAAPAFAAEGTEIMRELERWRGLPFTSDLVVEFREPTEDGPAGWYEPDTKRLVVTLKGSARFGRGTMLHEMFHALQDQQFDLLAAHAKVEGDADAERALQAVIEGEAMLAVQELMDYDFAQHTKLPAEGALNEDRFEKVFHYGQGLQFVLAVRSAKGWDGVGELFRAPPRATSLILHPERYLEGGAAPPAVAPPALGDEGEVLERATQGAQALRLFLARSPATRGAADALAASLQADERLRTRTSAGEAHAWAFTFASPEAALDFAAAAPVALRRLPELEGRLPARVSCVVEGRAVVLRWR
;
A
#
# COMPACT_ATOMS: atom_id res chain seq x y z
N GLY A 1 -38.32 45.35 24.16
CA GLY A 1 -38.19 43.89 24.02
C GLY A 1 -37.29 43.63 22.84
N ALA A 2 -36.27 42.80 23.03
CA ALA A 2 -35.13 42.63 22.14
C ALA A 2 -35.45 41.94 20.80
N ASN A 3 -34.59 42.22 19.82
CA ASN A 3 -34.45 41.57 18.52
C ASN A 3 -33.82 40.17 18.68
N PRO A 4 -34.20 39.15 17.87
CA PRO A 4 -33.16 38.28 17.34
C PRO A 4 -33.44 37.77 15.91
N HIS A 5 -32.64 38.25 14.95
CA HIS A 5 -32.14 37.49 13.79
C HIS A 5 -30.62 37.62 13.88
N GLY A 6 -29.77 36.63 13.64
CA GLY A 6 -29.86 35.25 13.20
C GLY A 6 -28.41 34.75 13.02
N GLY A 7 -28.21 33.45 12.82
CA GLY A 7 -26.90 32.90 12.49
C GLY A 7 -26.70 31.52 13.08
N GLY A 8 -27.30 30.52 12.44
CA GLY A 8 -27.11 29.11 12.77
C GLY A 8 -25.69 28.66 12.45
N GLU A 9 -25.11 27.89 13.36
CA GLU A 9 -23.86 27.15 13.14
C GLU A 9 -24.08 26.08 12.06
N ASN A 10 -23.15 26.02 11.11
CA ASN A 10 -23.14 25.04 10.04
C ASN A 10 -22.50 23.73 10.55
N PRO A 11 -23.23 22.59 10.64
CA PRO A 11 -22.70 21.34 11.18
C PRO A 11 -21.70 20.61 10.26
N HIS A 12 -21.26 21.26 9.16
CA HIS A 12 -20.31 20.70 8.19
C HIS A 12 -18.95 21.43 8.13
N ALA A 13 -18.60 22.26 9.11
CA ALA A 13 -17.27 22.84 9.19
C ALA A 13 -16.23 21.76 9.53
N LYS A 14 -15.33 21.44 8.57
CA LYS A 14 -14.13 20.63 8.85
C LYS A 14 -13.30 21.33 9.93
N PRO A 15 -12.74 20.59 10.91
CA PRO A 15 -11.84 21.18 11.89
C PRO A 15 -10.62 21.77 11.19
N ALA A 16 -10.21 22.96 11.62
CA ALA A 16 -8.98 23.59 11.14
C ALA A 16 -7.78 22.70 11.49
N PRO A 17 -6.76 22.58 10.61
CA PRO A 17 -5.55 21.84 10.92
C PRO A 17 -4.86 22.46 12.15
N PRO A 18 -4.22 21.64 13.00
CA PRO A 18 -3.51 22.15 14.17
C PRO A 18 -2.40 23.11 13.72
N ALA A 19 -2.23 24.20 14.49
CA ALA A 19 -1.16 25.16 14.24
C ALA A 19 0.21 24.46 14.34
N PRO A 20 1.17 24.77 13.45
CA PRO A 20 2.49 24.17 13.51
C PRO A 20 3.17 24.56 14.84
N PRO A 21 3.96 23.64 15.44
CA PRO A 21 4.62 23.91 16.71
C PRO A 21 5.59 25.10 16.58
N THR A 22 5.44 26.08 17.47
CA THR A 22 6.32 27.24 17.60
C THR A 22 7.37 26.98 18.69
N GLY A 23 8.53 26.45 18.30
CA GLY A 23 9.68 26.26 19.19
C GLY A 23 10.96 26.00 18.38
N GLY A 24 12.01 26.80 18.59
CA GLY A 24 13.18 26.87 17.72
C GLY A 24 14.26 25.79 17.91
N GLY A 25 14.73 25.27 16.76
CA GLY A 25 16.08 24.72 16.48
C GLY A 25 16.29 23.23 16.77
N PRO A 26 16.72 22.42 15.78
CA PRO A 26 18.07 22.52 15.21
C PRO A 26 18.12 22.95 13.74
N ILE A 27 19.35 23.12 13.26
CA ILE A 27 19.79 23.82 12.05
C ILE A 27 19.12 23.26 10.78
N PRO A 28 18.56 24.10 9.87
CA PRO A 28 18.04 23.67 8.58
C PRO A 28 19.13 22.95 7.77
N SER A 29 18.79 21.92 6.98
CA SER A 29 19.76 21.05 6.29
C SER A 29 21.08 21.75 5.90
N SER A 30 22.20 21.23 6.40
CA SER A 30 23.52 21.50 5.81
C SER A 30 23.67 20.85 4.42
N PHE A 31 22.73 19.99 4.08
CA PHE A 31 22.72 19.16 2.89
C PHE A 31 21.96 19.83 1.75
N LYS A 32 22.50 19.70 0.55
CA LYS A 32 22.02 20.31 -0.68
C LYS A 32 21.62 19.22 -1.67
N VAL A 33 20.81 19.61 -2.66
CA VAL A 33 20.82 18.91 -3.93
C VAL A 33 22.18 19.19 -4.58
N VAL A 34 23.07 18.20 -4.63
CA VAL A 34 24.48 18.40 -5.06
C VAL A 34 24.60 18.49 -6.59
N GLY A 35 23.51 18.22 -7.31
CA GLY A 35 23.43 18.47 -8.74
C GLY A 35 22.21 17.83 -9.38
N THR A 36 22.01 18.17 -10.64
CA THR A 36 21.10 17.49 -11.57
C THR A 36 21.96 16.76 -12.60
N THR A 37 21.89 15.44 -12.66
CA THR A 37 22.54 14.67 -13.73
C THR A 37 21.48 14.18 -14.71
N GLY A 38 21.86 13.98 -15.97
CA GLY A 38 20.93 13.60 -17.04
C GLY A 38 20.51 14.80 -17.88
N GLU A 39 19.21 14.89 -18.18
CA GLU A 39 18.63 15.97 -18.98
C GLU A 39 18.75 17.35 -18.29
N ALA A 40 18.51 18.42 -19.06
CA ALA A 40 18.52 19.77 -18.52
C ALA A 40 17.51 19.90 -17.36
N ALA A 41 17.99 20.42 -16.22
CA ALA A 41 17.17 20.58 -15.03
C ALA A 41 15.92 21.42 -15.31
N PRO A 42 14.71 20.90 -15.03
CA PRO A 42 13.49 21.68 -15.18
C PRO A 42 13.44 22.81 -14.14
N ALA A 43 12.62 23.84 -14.37
CA ALA A 43 12.55 25.00 -13.49
C ALA A 43 12.23 24.65 -12.02
N PHE A 44 11.39 23.63 -11.78
CA PHE A 44 11.04 23.19 -10.44
C PHE A 44 12.21 22.51 -9.69
N ALA A 45 13.28 22.08 -10.38
CA ALA A 45 14.46 21.49 -9.74
C ALA A 45 15.15 22.46 -8.78
N ALA A 46 15.03 23.77 -9.02
CA ALA A 46 15.56 24.80 -8.14
C ALA A 46 14.90 24.79 -6.74
N GLU A 47 13.72 24.19 -6.60
CA GLU A 47 12.98 24.08 -5.33
C GLU A 47 13.46 22.91 -4.46
N GLY A 48 14.35 22.03 -4.95
CA GLY A 48 14.70 20.80 -4.25
C GLY A 48 15.23 21.00 -2.81
N THR A 49 16.05 22.03 -2.58
CA THR A 49 16.53 22.35 -1.22
C THR A 49 15.40 22.86 -0.31
N GLU A 50 14.41 23.59 -0.86
CA GLU A 50 13.26 24.00 -0.06
C GLU A 50 12.32 22.83 0.22
N ILE A 51 12.13 21.91 -0.73
CA ILE A 51 11.40 20.66 -0.51
C ILE A 51 12.02 19.84 0.63
N MET A 52 13.36 19.69 0.64
CA MET A 52 14.03 19.00 1.76
C MET A 52 13.69 19.66 3.11
N ARG A 53 13.72 20.99 3.20
CA ARG A 53 13.35 21.71 4.43
C ARG A 53 11.88 21.56 4.79
N GLU A 54 10.98 21.54 3.82
CA GLU A 54 9.56 21.27 4.02
C GLU A 54 9.37 19.87 4.64
N LEU A 55 10.03 18.85 4.09
CA LEU A 55 9.99 17.48 4.58
C LEU A 55 10.56 17.37 6.00
N GLU A 56 11.71 17.98 6.28
CA GLU A 56 12.33 17.99 7.62
C GLU A 56 11.41 18.63 8.66
N ARG A 57 10.82 19.79 8.35
CA ARG A 57 9.87 20.49 9.23
C ARG A 57 8.59 19.68 9.44
N TRP A 58 8.09 19.05 8.39
CA TRP A 58 6.86 18.27 8.43
C TRP A 58 7.02 16.99 9.24
N ARG A 59 8.10 16.24 9.01
CA ARG A 59 8.35 14.95 9.63
C ARG A 59 9.02 15.05 11.01
N GLY A 60 9.74 16.14 11.26
CA GLY A 60 10.58 16.34 12.44
C GLY A 60 11.87 15.52 12.42
N LEU A 61 12.30 15.04 11.24
CA LEU A 61 13.52 14.24 11.07
C LEU A 61 14.45 14.94 10.05
N PRO A 62 15.76 15.06 10.33
CA PRO A 62 16.69 15.70 9.43
C PRO A 62 17.14 14.75 8.31
N PHE A 63 17.52 15.29 7.14
CA PHE A 63 18.37 14.53 6.23
C PHE A 63 19.77 14.37 6.86
N THR A 64 20.38 13.20 6.70
CA THR A 64 21.73 12.88 7.22
C THR A 64 22.80 12.86 6.13
N SER A 65 22.40 12.91 4.86
CA SER A 65 23.30 13.05 3.73
C SER A 65 22.68 13.89 2.60
N ASP A 66 23.56 14.40 1.75
CA ASP A 66 23.21 15.06 0.49
C ASP A 66 22.39 14.14 -0.43
N LEU A 67 21.55 14.77 -1.27
CA LEU A 67 20.80 14.08 -2.32
C LEU A 67 21.32 14.49 -3.70
N VAL A 68 21.30 13.56 -4.64
CA VAL A 68 21.53 13.81 -6.06
C VAL A 68 20.27 13.42 -6.81
N VAL A 69 19.68 14.37 -7.53
CA VAL A 69 18.45 14.15 -8.31
C VAL A 69 18.82 13.98 -9.77
N GLU A 70 18.50 12.83 -10.35
CA GLU A 70 18.68 12.59 -11.77
C GLU A 70 17.37 12.91 -12.52
N PHE A 71 17.44 13.74 -13.57
CA PHE A 71 16.28 14.03 -14.42
C PHE A 71 16.36 13.26 -15.73
N ARG A 72 15.23 12.64 -16.12
CA ARG A 72 15.15 11.81 -17.32
C ARG A 72 13.89 12.07 -18.14
N GLU A 73 13.97 11.83 -19.44
CA GLU A 73 12.77 11.74 -20.28
C GLU A 73 11.89 10.55 -19.83
N PRO A 74 10.55 10.73 -19.78
CA PRO A 74 9.66 9.64 -19.45
C PRO A 74 9.57 8.62 -20.59
N THR A 75 9.44 7.34 -20.23
CA THR A 75 8.96 6.32 -21.17
C THR A 75 7.43 6.26 -21.13
N GLU A 76 6.81 5.71 -22.19
CA GLU A 76 5.35 5.63 -22.33
C GLU A 76 4.69 5.02 -21.09
N ASP A 77 5.18 3.84 -20.67
CA ASP A 77 4.67 3.08 -19.53
C ASP A 77 5.52 3.23 -18.26
N GLY A 78 6.49 4.16 -18.24
CA GLY A 78 7.42 4.33 -17.13
C GLY A 78 6.82 5.03 -15.89
N PRO A 79 7.42 4.79 -14.71
CA PRO A 79 7.07 5.52 -13.49
C PRO A 79 7.45 6.99 -13.62
N ALA A 80 6.77 7.85 -12.85
CA ALA A 80 7.06 9.29 -12.85
C ALA A 80 8.40 9.61 -12.16
N GLY A 81 8.82 8.78 -11.20
CA GLY A 81 10.07 8.89 -10.46
C GLY A 81 10.28 7.59 -9.69
N TRP A 82 11.47 7.43 -9.13
CA TRP A 82 11.79 6.34 -8.21
C TRP A 82 13.03 6.67 -7.38
N TYR A 83 13.08 6.10 -6.18
CA TYR A 83 14.24 6.06 -5.30
C TYR A 83 14.72 4.62 -5.14
N GLU A 84 16.03 4.40 -5.23
CA GLU A 84 16.68 3.10 -5.11
C GLU A 84 17.44 3.04 -3.77
N PRO A 85 16.94 2.32 -2.73
CA PRO A 85 17.60 2.28 -1.42
C PRO A 85 19.00 1.64 -1.43
N ASP A 86 19.32 0.79 -2.40
CA ASP A 86 20.62 0.12 -2.52
C ASP A 86 21.72 1.07 -3.04
N THR A 87 21.41 1.83 -4.09
CA THR A 87 22.35 2.76 -4.76
C THR A 87 22.21 4.20 -4.28
N LYS A 88 21.17 4.49 -3.46
CA LYS A 88 20.74 5.83 -3.03
C LYS A 88 20.38 6.75 -4.19
N ARG A 89 20.07 6.17 -5.35
CA ARG A 89 19.80 6.90 -6.58
C ARG A 89 18.35 7.39 -6.58
N LEU A 90 18.18 8.67 -6.85
CA LEU A 90 16.88 9.34 -6.90
C LEU A 90 16.66 9.87 -8.31
N VAL A 91 15.61 9.40 -8.98
CA VAL A 91 15.29 9.78 -10.36
C VAL A 91 13.90 10.39 -10.45
N VAL A 92 13.79 11.50 -11.19
CA VAL A 92 12.52 12.17 -11.52
C VAL A 92 12.40 12.28 -13.04
N THR A 93 11.33 11.74 -13.60
CA THR A 93 11.05 11.87 -15.03
C THR A 93 10.37 13.20 -15.33
N LEU A 94 10.60 13.77 -16.52
CA LEU A 94 10.00 15.01 -16.99
C LEU A 94 8.56 14.83 -17.49
N LYS A 95 7.79 13.96 -16.83
CA LYS A 95 6.39 13.66 -17.18
C LYS A 95 5.46 14.78 -16.66
N GLY A 96 4.49 15.19 -17.48
CA GLY A 96 3.40 16.06 -17.03
C GLY A 96 3.79 17.53 -16.80
N SER A 97 3.09 18.18 -15.87
CA SER A 97 3.27 19.61 -15.57
C SER A 97 4.38 19.86 -14.55
N ALA A 98 4.86 21.10 -14.42
CA ALA A 98 5.84 21.48 -13.40
C ALA A 98 5.36 21.18 -11.96
N ARG A 99 4.05 21.36 -11.66
CA ARG A 99 3.48 20.99 -10.36
C ARG A 99 3.54 19.48 -10.13
N PHE A 100 3.28 18.69 -11.16
CA PHE A 100 3.38 17.24 -11.08
C PHE A 100 4.83 16.80 -10.85
N GLY A 101 5.79 17.32 -11.62
CA GLY A 101 7.21 17.03 -11.45
C GLY A 101 7.75 17.45 -10.06
N ARG A 102 7.34 18.61 -9.53
CA ARG A 102 7.64 19.02 -8.15
C ARG A 102 7.13 17.99 -7.13
N GLY A 103 5.92 17.47 -7.34
CA GLY A 103 5.32 16.48 -6.44
C GLY A 103 5.97 15.11 -6.51
N THR A 104 6.35 14.67 -7.70
CA THR A 104 7.20 13.49 -7.86
C THR A 104 8.53 13.68 -7.14
N MET A 105 9.19 14.82 -7.30
CA MET A 105 10.45 15.10 -6.61
C MET A 105 10.28 15.08 -5.09
N LEU A 106 9.19 15.64 -4.55
CA LEU A 106 8.87 15.59 -3.13
C LEU A 106 8.65 14.15 -2.64
N HIS A 107 7.91 13.33 -3.40
CA HIS A 107 7.67 11.92 -3.11
C HIS A 107 8.99 11.13 -3.03
N GLU A 108 9.83 11.23 -4.07
CA GLU A 108 11.10 10.48 -4.11
C GLU A 108 12.13 10.98 -3.08
N MET A 109 12.17 12.30 -2.81
CA MET A 109 13.00 12.85 -1.73
C MET A 109 12.54 12.36 -0.36
N PHE A 110 11.24 12.11 -0.17
CA PHE A 110 10.74 11.54 1.06
C PHE A 110 11.17 10.08 1.24
N HIS A 111 11.23 9.28 0.18
CA HIS A 111 11.83 7.94 0.26
C HIS A 111 13.29 7.98 0.68
N ALA A 112 14.06 8.95 0.18
CA ALA A 112 15.43 9.15 0.64
C ALA A 112 15.50 9.54 2.13
N LEU A 113 14.57 10.37 2.62
CA LEU A 113 14.47 10.69 4.05
C LEU A 113 14.14 9.44 4.88
N GLN A 114 13.15 8.64 4.44
CA GLN A 114 12.77 7.40 5.12
C GLN A 114 13.97 6.45 5.23
N ASP A 115 14.68 6.24 4.13
CA ASP A 115 15.84 5.35 4.09
C ASP A 115 17.00 5.82 4.97
N GLN A 116 17.31 7.11 4.96
CA GLN A 116 18.31 7.70 5.84
C GLN A 116 17.99 7.57 7.34
N GLN A 117 16.71 7.51 7.71
CA GLN A 117 16.26 7.46 9.10
C GLN A 117 15.97 6.04 9.61
N PHE A 118 15.53 5.16 8.72
CA PHE A 118 14.97 3.87 9.10
C PHE A 118 15.60 2.66 8.43
N ASP A 119 16.52 2.85 7.48
CA ASP A 119 17.16 1.78 6.69
C ASP A 119 16.11 0.88 6.01
N LEU A 120 15.66 1.28 4.81
CA LEU A 120 14.58 0.56 4.13
C LEU A 120 14.99 -0.87 3.76
N LEU A 121 16.28 -1.11 3.48
CA LEU A 121 16.77 -2.46 3.22
C LEU A 121 16.62 -3.35 4.45
N ALA A 122 16.99 -2.85 5.63
CA ALA A 122 16.78 -3.56 6.88
C ALA A 122 15.29 -3.76 7.21
N ALA A 123 14.43 -2.81 6.84
CA ALA A 123 12.98 -2.97 6.99
C ALA A 123 12.43 -4.10 6.09
N HIS A 124 12.83 -4.14 4.81
CA HIS A 124 12.45 -5.21 3.88
C HIS A 124 12.96 -6.58 4.34
N ALA A 125 14.20 -6.67 4.84
CA ALA A 125 14.76 -7.92 5.36
C ALA A 125 13.94 -8.53 6.52
N LYS A 126 13.18 -7.72 7.28
CA LYS A 126 12.32 -8.23 8.37
C LYS A 126 11.10 -8.98 7.85
N VAL A 127 10.63 -8.66 6.65
CA VAL A 127 9.41 -9.23 6.05
C VAL A 127 9.72 -10.20 4.91
N GLU A 128 10.99 -10.37 4.56
CA GLU A 128 11.45 -11.23 3.47
C GLU A 128 10.89 -12.65 3.56
N GLY A 129 10.36 -13.13 2.43
CA GLY A 129 9.79 -14.48 2.30
C GLY A 129 8.33 -14.59 2.77
N ASP A 130 7.71 -13.48 3.18
CA ASP A 130 6.30 -13.39 3.55
C ASP A 130 5.62 -12.33 2.65
N ALA A 131 5.00 -12.79 1.57
CA ALA A 131 4.44 -11.93 0.53
C ALA A 131 3.31 -11.00 1.04
N ASP A 132 2.59 -11.36 2.10
CA ASP A 132 1.58 -10.48 2.70
C ASP A 132 2.25 -9.39 3.55
N ALA A 133 3.25 -9.75 4.35
CA ALA A 133 4.01 -8.79 5.15
C ALA A 133 4.82 -7.82 4.26
N GLU A 134 5.42 -8.30 3.17
CA GLU A 134 6.12 -7.46 2.19
C GLU A 134 5.18 -6.41 1.59
N ARG A 135 3.97 -6.83 1.17
CA ARG A 135 2.96 -5.92 0.62
C ARG A 135 2.44 -4.93 1.67
N ALA A 136 2.31 -5.36 2.92
CA ALA A 136 1.92 -4.49 4.02
C ALA A 136 2.98 -3.42 4.33
N LEU A 137 4.27 -3.80 4.37
CA LEU A 137 5.37 -2.84 4.53
C LEU A 137 5.42 -1.85 3.37
N GLN A 138 5.25 -2.30 2.12
CA GLN A 138 5.21 -1.38 0.97
C GLN A 138 4.11 -0.33 1.12
N ALA A 139 2.93 -0.71 1.62
CA ALA A 139 1.85 0.23 1.89
C ALA A 139 2.21 1.26 2.98
N VAL A 140 3.02 0.90 3.98
CA VAL A 140 3.54 1.86 4.96
C VAL A 140 4.49 2.86 4.29
N ILE A 141 5.46 2.37 3.53
CA ILE A 141 6.49 3.19 2.87
C ILE A 141 5.84 4.21 1.93
N GLU A 142 5.02 3.73 0.99
CA GLU A 142 4.32 4.56 0.01
C GLU A 142 3.24 5.45 0.66
N GLY A 143 2.56 4.92 1.68
CA GLY A 143 1.52 5.63 2.39
C GLY A 143 2.02 6.87 3.12
N GLU A 144 3.16 6.78 3.79
CA GLU A 144 3.78 7.92 4.47
C GLU A 144 4.27 8.98 3.46
N ALA A 145 4.87 8.55 2.34
CA ALA A 145 5.27 9.44 1.26
C ALA A 145 4.08 10.19 0.65
N MET A 146 2.99 9.47 0.41
CA MET A 146 1.75 10.08 -0.09
C MET A 146 1.08 10.99 0.94
N LEU A 147 1.24 10.72 2.25
CA LEU A 147 0.76 11.63 3.29
C LEU A 147 1.53 12.96 3.27
N ALA A 148 2.85 12.92 3.06
CA ALA A 148 3.66 14.12 2.85
C ALA A 148 3.20 14.90 1.60
N VAL A 149 3.00 14.23 0.47
CA VAL A 149 2.47 14.85 -0.76
C VAL A 149 1.11 15.50 -0.51
N GLN A 150 0.18 14.78 0.13
CA GLN A 150 -1.17 15.29 0.41
C GLN A 150 -1.13 16.58 1.23
N GLU A 151 -0.33 16.62 2.30
CA GLU A 151 -0.34 17.75 3.24
C GLU A 151 0.51 18.93 2.77
N LEU A 152 1.64 18.69 2.10
CA LEU A 152 2.55 19.74 1.63
C LEU A 152 2.15 20.32 0.28
N MET A 153 1.35 19.60 -0.51
CA MET A 153 0.93 20.04 -1.84
C MET A 153 -0.57 20.27 -2.00
N ASP A 154 -1.34 20.16 -0.91
CA ASP A 154 -2.81 20.24 -0.91
C ASP A 154 -3.42 19.33 -1.99
N TYR A 155 -3.00 18.05 -1.96
CA TYR A 155 -3.35 17.06 -2.96
C TYR A 155 -4.25 15.97 -2.37
N ASP A 156 -5.51 15.91 -2.81
CA ASP A 156 -6.47 14.91 -2.35
C ASP A 156 -6.35 13.62 -3.17
N PHE A 157 -5.47 12.71 -2.75
CA PHE A 157 -5.33 11.41 -3.43
C PHE A 157 -6.63 10.57 -3.37
N ALA A 158 -7.46 10.75 -2.34
CA ALA A 158 -8.70 10.00 -2.21
C ALA A 158 -9.70 10.27 -3.35
N GLN A 159 -9.62 11.43 -4.01
CA GLN A 159 -10.41 11.72 -5.21
C GLN A 159 -10.00 10.85 -6.41
N HIS A 160 -8.79 10.29 -6.40
CA HIS A 160 -8.20 9.53 -7.50
C HIS A 160 -8.19 8.00 -7.29
N THR A 161 -8.70 7.51 -6.15
CA THR A 161 -8.73 6.08 -5.81
C THR A 161 -9.88 5.30 -6.41
N LYS A 162 -10.85 5.97 -7.07
CA LYS A 162 -12.03 5.29 -7.64
C LYS A 162 -11.63 4.27 -8.71
N LEU A 163 -11.86 3.01 -8.40
CA LEU A 163 -11.75 1.89 -9.33
C LEU A 163 -13.06 1.76 -10.12
N PRO A 164 -13.01 1.31 -11.39
CA PRO A 164 -14.20 1.12 -12.18
C PRO A 164 -15.09 0.03 -11.54
N ALA A 165 -16.41 0.25 -11.51
CA ALA A 165 -17.36 -0.75 -11.01
C ALA A 165 -17.55 -1.90 -12.03
N GLU A 166 -17.48 -1.57 -13.32
CA GLU A 166 -17.65 -2.49 -14.44
C GLU A 166 -16.35 -2.66 -15.24
N GLY A 167 -16.34 -3.58 -16.21
CA GLY A 167 -15.21 -3.76 -17.12
C GLY A 167 -13.96 -4.38 -16.50
N ALA A 168 -12.90 -4.44 -17.31
CA ALA A 168 -11.61 -4.99 -16.92
C ALA A 168 -10.97 -4.15 -15.80
N LEU A 169 -10.36 -4.84 -14.83
CA LEU A 169 -9.61 -4.20 -13.76
C LEU A 169 -8.20 -3.87 -14.28
N ASN A 170 -7.74 -2.64 -14.06
CA ASN A 170 -6.33 -2.33 -14.17
C ASN A 170 -5.66 -2.72 -12.84
N GLU A 171 -4.89 -3.82 -12.84
CA GLU A 171 -4.31 -4.40 -11.63
C GLU A 171 -3.20 -3.51 -11.04
N ASP A 172 -2.38 -2.87 -11.87
CA ASP A 172 -1.35 -1.93 -11.40
C ASP A 172 -1.99 -0.76 -10.66
N ARG A 173 -3.09 -0.23 -11.18
CA ARG A 173 -3.86 0.82 -10.51
C ARG A 173 -4.52 0.30 -9.24
N PHE A 174 -4.98 -0.96 -9.21
CA PHE A 174 -5.56 -1.58 -8.03
C PHE A 174 -4.55 -1.68 -6.88
N GLU A 175 -3.35 -2.19 -7.16
CA GLU A 175 -2.26 -2.29 -6.21
C GLU A 175 -1.75 -0.90 -5.80
N LYS A 176 -1.63 0.04 -6.75
CA LYS A 176 -1.25 1.43 -6.44
C LYS A 176 -2.25 2.10 -5.50
N VAL A 177 -3.55 1.90 -5.70
CA VAL A 177 -4.58 2.44 -4.78
C VAL A 177 -4.45 1.84 -3.39
N PHE A 178 -4.05 0.57 -3.27
CA PHE A 178 -3.77 -0.03 -1.97
C PHE A 178 -2.53 0.61 -1.32
N HIS A 179 -1.37 0.58 -1.98
CA HIS A 179 -0.13 1.11 -1.39
C HIS A 179 -0.23 2.61 -1.06
N TYR A 180 -0.83 3.41 -1.94
CA TYR A 180 -0.88 4.86 -1.77
C TYR A 180 -2.09 5.27 -0.93
N GLY A 181 -3.27 4.78 -1.27
CA GLY A 181 -4.51 5.23 -0.66
C GLY A 181 -4.73 4.61 0.71
N GLN A 182 -4.76 3.28 0.78
CA GLN A 182 -4.96 2.57 2.05
C GLN A 182 -3.73 2.73 2.95
N GLY A 183 -2.52 2.70 2.38
CA GLY A 183 -1.29 3.02 3.09
C GLY A 183 -1.32 4.39 3.76
N LEU A 184 -1.71 5.45 3.03
CA LEU A 184 -1.84 6.81 3.60
C LEU A 184 -2.84 6.84 4.74
N GLN A 185 -4.02 6.24 4.56
CA GLN A 185 -5.05 6.21 5.61
C GLN A 185 -4.55 5.45 6.86
N PHE A 186 -3.84 4.34 6.67
CA PHE A 186 -3.23 3.60 7.77
C PHE A 186 -2.18 4.45 8.53
N VAL A 187 -1.23 5.06 7.82
CA VAL A 187 -0.20 5.91 8.44
C VAL A 187 -0.83 7.11 9.14
N LEU A 188 -1.85 7.73 8.54
CA LEU A 188 -2.60 8.82 9.16
C LEU A 188 -3.29 8.37 10.46
N ALA A 189 -3.91 7.19 10.48
CA ALA A 189 -4.53 6.63 11.66
C ALA A 189 -3.50 6.36 12.77
N VAL A 190 -2.34 5.77 12.43
CA VAL A 190 -1.23 5.56 13.38
C VAL A 190 -0.68 6.88 13.91
N ARG A 191 -0.44 7.87 13.03
CA ARG A 191 0.04 9.19 13.44
C ARG A 191 -0.95 9.90 14.35
N SER A 192 -2.25 9.79 14.07
CA SER A 192 -3.29 10.42 14.87
C SER A 192 -3.42 9.80 16.27
N ALA A 193 -3.19 8.49 16.39
CA ALA A 193 -3.30 7.77 17.66
C ALA A 193 -1.99 7.75 18.48
N LYS A 194 -0.83 7.69 17.82
CA LYS A 194 0.47 7.41 18.44
C LYS A 194 1.56 8.44 18.10
N GLY A 195 1.22 9.51 17.37
CA GLY A 195 2.17 10.53 16.95
C GLY A 195 3.22 10.04 15.95
N TRP A 196 4.21 10.89 15.67
CA TRP A 196 5.31 10.59 14.75
C TRP A 196 6.22 9.45 15.21
N ASP A 197 6.36 9.27 16.53
CA ASP A 197 7.09 8.15 17.10
C ASP A 197 6.42 6.82 16.74
N GLY A 198 5.09 6.75 16.85
CA GLY A 198 4.31 5.58 16.44
C GLY A 198 4.44 5.25 14.95
N VAL A 199 4.58 6.27 14.09
CA VAL A 199 4.88 6.07 12.67
C VAL A 199 6.30 5.53 12.48
N GLY A 200 7.28 6.05 13.23
CA GLY A 200 8.65 5.54 13.21
C GLY A 200 8.76 4.07 13.65
N GLU A 201 7.93 3.63 14.60
CA GLU A 201 7.88 2.22 14.99
C GLU A 201 7.44 1.29 13.86
N LEU A 202 6.70 1.76 12.86
CA LEU A 202 6.27 0.93 11.72
C LEU A 202 7.46 0.39 10.92
N PHE A 203 8.60 1.08 10.91
CA PHE A 203 9.81 0.59 10.26
C PHE A 203 10.62 -0.36 11.17
N ARG A 204 10.46 -0.22 12.49
CA ARG A 204 11.13 -1.10 13.46
C ARG A 204 10.40 -2.43 13.61
N ALA A 205 9.07 -2.39 13.70
CA ALA A 205 8.16 -3.52 13.77
C ALA A 205 7.05 -3.39 12.70
N PRO A 206 7.34 -3.73 11.44
CA PRO A 206 6.37 -3.60 10.34
C PRO A 206 5.10 -4.42 10.54
N PRO A 207 3.94 -3.93 10.05
CA PRO A 207 2.73 -4.74 10.00
C PRO A 207 2.97 -5.99 9.14
N ARG A 208 2.54 -7.14 9.65
CA ARG A 208 2.78 -8.47 9.08
C ARG A 208 1.66 -8.97 8.17
N ALA A 209 0.64 -8.16 7.94
CA ALA A 209 -0.49 -8.54 7.09
C ALA A 209 -1.16 -7.32 6.47
N THR A 210 -1.58 -7.44 5.21
CA THR A 210 -2.34 -6.39 4.50
C THR A 210 -3.70 -6.13 5.14
N SER A 211 -4.24 -7.09 5.91
CA SER A 211 -5.47 -6.89 6.69
C SER A 211 -5.32 -5.78 7.74
N LEU A 212 -4.12 -5.55 8.29
CA LEU A 212 -3.85 -4.47 9.23
C LEU A 212 -3.80 -3.10 8.56
N ILE A 213 -3.38 -3.05 7.29
CA ILE A 213 -3.42 -1.82 6.48
C ILE A 213 -4.86 -1.46 6.15
N LEU A 214 -5.67 -2.46 5.77
CA LEU A 214 -7.10 -2.27 5.44
C LEU A 214 -7.96 -1.95 6.67
N HIS A 215 -7.52 -2.39 7.85
CA HIS A 215 -8.21 -2.23 9.13
C HIS A 215 -7.25 -1.68 10.20
N PRO A 216 -6.88 -0.39 10.13
CA PRO A 216 -5.91 0.22 11.06
C PRO A 216 -6.29 0.06 12.53
N GLU A 217 -7.58 -0.01 12.84
CA GLU A 217 -8.09 -0.27 14.20
C GLU A 217 -7.52 -1.57 14.78
N ARG A 218 -7.35 -2.62 13.96
CA ARG A 218 -6.77 -3.90 14.40
C ARG A 218 -5.29 -3.77 14.76
N TYR A 219 -4.54 -2.94 14.04
CA TYR A 219 -3.14 -2.65 14.38
C TYR A 219 -3.04 -1.85 15.68
N LEU A 220 -3.95 -0.89 15.88
CA LEU A 220 -3.96 -0.06 17.08
C LEU A 220 -4.33 -0.87 18.33
N GLU A 221 -5.18 -1.89 18.19
CA GLU A 221 -5.62 -2.78 19.28
C GLU A 221 -4.66 -3.98 19.50
N GLY A 222 -4.14 -4.59 18.44
CA GLY A 222 -3.44 -5.88 18.46
C GLY A 222 -1.97 -5.86 18.05
N GLY A 223 -1.44 -4.72 17.60
CA GLY A 223 -0.05 -4.57 17.19
C GLY A 223 0.24 -5.07 15.77
N ALA A 224 1.49 -5.48 15.54
CA ALA A 224 2.04 -5.69 14.20
C ALA A 224 1.62 -6.99 13.51
N ALA A 225 0.98 -7.93 14.19
CA ALA A 225 0.55 -9.19 13.60
C ALA A 225 -0.92 -9.50 13.94
N PRO A 226 -1.70 -10.07 13.00
CA PRO A 226 -3.02 -10.58 13.34
C PRO A 226 -2.92 -11.78 14.31
N PRO A 227 -4.02 -12.14 15.00
CA PRO A 227 -4.06 -13.34 15.83
C PRO A 227 -3.64 -14.58 15.04
N ALA A 228 -2.87 -15.47 15.68
CA ALA A 228 -2.41 -16.71 15.05
C ALA A 228 -3.59 -17.66 14.79
N VAL A 229 -4.07 -17.66 13.56
CA VAL A 229 -5.07 -18.61 13.04
C VAL A 229 -4.40 -19.39 11.91
N ALA A 230 -4.57 -20.71 11.92
CA ALA A 230 -4.03 -21.56 10.85
C ALA A 230 -5.06 -21.72 9.71
N PRO A 231 -4.62 -21.73 8.45
CA PRO A 231 -5.44 -22.19 7.34
C PRO A 231 -5.60 -23.72 7.38
N PRO A 232 -6.63 -24.31 6.73
CA PRO A 232 -6.76 -25.76 6.62
C PRO A 232 -5.58 -26.37 5.85
N ALA A 233 -5.17 -27.58 6.24
CA ALA A 233 -4.06 -28.28 5.60
C ALA A 233 -4.37 -28.60 4.13
N LEU A 234 -3.46 -28.25 3.22
CA LEU A 234 -3.65 -28.42 1.77
C LEU A 234 -3.26 -29.81 1.25
N GLY A 235 -2.39 -30.52 1.96
CA GLY A 235 -1.70 -31.72 1.44
C GLY A 235 -0.74 -31.40 0.29
N ASP A 236 0.24 -32.26 0.05
CA ASP A 236 1.18 -32.10 -1.07
C ASP A 236 0.89 -33.18 -2.12
N GLU A 237 0.39 -32.77 -3.28
CA GLU A 237 0.33 -33.63 -4.46
C GLU A 237 1.39 -33.15 -5.46
N GLY A 238 2.53 -33.86 -5.53
CA GLY A 238 3.62 -33.54 -6.46
C GLY A 238 4.73 -32.70 -5.85
N GLU A 239 5.57 -32.11 -6.71
CA GLU A 239 6.69 -31.25 -6.31
C GLU A 239 6.17 -29.87 -5.91
N VAL A 240 6.46 -29.40 -4.70
CA VAL A 240 6.10 -28.05 -4.25
C VAL A 240 6.94 -27.01 -4.98
N LEU A 241 6.28 -26.12 -5.72
CA LEU A 241 6.91 -24.99 -6.41
C LEU A 241 6.90 -23.73 -5.55
N GLU A 242 5.78 -23.47 -4.88
CA GLU A 242 5.61 -22.31 -4.02
C GLU A 242 4.59 -22.61 -2.93
N ARG A 243 4.85 -22.10 -1.72
CA ARG A 243 3.93 -22.11 -0.59
C ARG A 243 4.06 -20.78 0.12
N ALA A 244 2.99 -19.98 0.13
CA ALA A 244 3.04 -18.63 0.68
C ALA A 244 1.67 -18.14 1.15
N THR A 245 1.66 -17.37 2.23
CA THR A 245 0.52 -16.52 2.62
C THR A 245 0.38 -15.38 1.61
N GLN A 246 -0.84 -15.15 1.13
CA GLN A 246 -1.10 -14.14 0.09
C GLN A 246 -1.76 -12.89 0.68
N GLY A 247 -2.60 -13.05 1.71
CA GLY A 247 -3.19 -11.96 2.46
C GLY A 247 -4.49 -11.40 1.92
N ALA A 248 -5.04 -10.47 2.70
CA ALA A 248 -6.34 -9.83 2.44
C ALA A 248 -6.34 -9.05 1.12
N GLN A 249 -5.26 -8.34 0.79
CA GLN A 249 -5.18 -7.57 -0.46
C GLN A 249 -5.14 -8.49 -1.69
N ALA A 250 -4.44 -9.63 -1.63
CA ALA A 250 -4.45 -10.61 -2.72
C ALA A 250 -5.84 -11.24 -2.90
N LEU A 251 -6.57 -11.52 -1.81
CA LEU A 251 -7.97 -11.94 -1.87
C LEU A 251 -8.87 -10.87 -2.50
N ARG A 252 -8.67 -9.59 -2.17
CA ARG A 252 -9.41 -8.49 -2.80
C ARG A 252 -9.15 -8.46 -4.31
N LEU A 253 -7.89 -8.57 -4.73
CA LEU A 253 -7.53 -8.58 -6.16
C LEU A 253 -8.16 -9.79 -6.87
N PHE A 254 -8.07 -10.99 -6.27
CA PHE A 254 -8.70 -12.21 -6.79
C PHE A 254 -10.18 -12.00 -7.10
N LEU A 255 -10.94 -11.44 -6.16
CA LEU A 255 -12.38 -11.17 -6.32
C LEU A 255 -12.65 -9.98 -7.25
N ALA A 256 -11.82 -8.93 -7.23
CA ALA A 256 -12.03 -7.70 -7.99
C ALA A 256 -11.84 -7.87 -9.51
N ARG A 257 -11.10 -8.90 -9.95
CA ARG A 257 -10.92 -9.21 -11.38
C ARG A 257 -12.24 -9.45 -12.12
N SER A 258 -13.24 -10.01 -11.46
CA SER A 258 -14.58 -10.19 -12.04
C SER A 258 -15.54 -9.11 -11.51
N PRO A 259 -16.21 -8.34 -12.38
CA PRO A 259 -17.24 -7.39 -11.96
C PRO A 259 -18.34 -8.03 -11.09
N ALA A 260 -18.67 -9.30 -11.34
CA ALA A 260 -19.70 -10.04 -10.60
C ALA A 260 -19.31 -10.33 -9.14
N THR A 261 -18.02 -10.39 -8.82
CA THR A 261 -17.51 -10.68 -7.46
C THR A 261 -16.83 -9.47 -6.82
N ARG A 262 -16.53 -8.43 -7.59
CA ARG A 262 -15.84 -7.21 -7.14
C ARG A 262 -16.52 -6.54 -5.95
N GLY A 263 -17.85 -6.51 -5.92
CA GLY A 263 -18.61 -5.93 -4.80
C GLY A 263 -18.44 -6.66 -3.46
N ALA A 264 -18.04 -7.94 -3.47
CA ALA A 264 -17.81 -8.73 -2.26
C ALA A 264 -16.35 -8.66 -1.75
N ALA A 265 -15.44 -8.06 -2.52
CA ALA A 265 -14.00 -8.10 -2.26
C ALA A 265 -13.64 -7.55 -0.87
N ASP A 266 -14.15 -6.36 -0.53
CA ASP A 266 -13.81 -5.69 0.74
C ASP A 266 -14.37 -6.45 1.96
N ALA A 267 -15.63 -6.91 1.88
CA ALA A 267 -16.26 -7.64 2.98
C ALA A 267 -15.59 -9.00 3.26
N LEU A 268 -15.27 -9.76 2.20
CA LEU A 268 -14.60 -11.05 2.34
C LEU A 268 -13.16 -10.90 2.83
N ALA A 269 -12.44 -9.88 2.36
CA ALA A 269 -11.10 -9.58 2.84
C ALA A 269 -11.08 -9.14 4.32
N ALA A 270 -12.08 -8.37 4.75
CA ALA A 270 -12.24 -8.00 6.16
C ALA A 270 -12.49 -9.21 7.07
N SER A 271 -13.16 -10.25 6.54
CA SER A 271 -13.46 -11.49 7.26
C SER A 271 -12.29 -12.48 7.29
N LEU A 272 -11.29 -12.34 6.39
CA LEU A 272 -10.15 -13.25 6.32
C LEU A 272 -9.35 -13.26 7.62
N GLN A 273 -9.09 -14.45 8.16
CA GLN A 273 -8.29 -14.67 9.37
C GLN A 273 -6.94 -15.30 9.05
N ALA A 274 -6.88 -16.18 8.05
CA ALA A 274 -5.66 -16.83 7.60
C ALA A 274 -5.81 -17.35 6.18
N ASP A 275 -4.71 -17.41 5.44
CA ASP A 275 -4.64 -18.08 4.15
C ASP A 275 -3.27 -18.68 3.87
N GLU A 276 -3.25 -19.67 2.98
CA GLU A 276 -2.03 -20.23 2.41
C GLU A 276 -2.32 -20.69 0.98
N ARG A 277 -1.52 -20.21 0.03
CA ARG A 277 -1.56 -20.69 -1.36
C ARG A 277 -0.41 -21.66 -1.58
N LEU A 278 -0.73 -22.79 -2.21
CA LEU A 278 0.20 -23.83 -2.61
C LEU A 278 0.17 -23.98 -4.13
N ARG A 279 1.35 -24.01 -4.74
CA ARG A 279 1.57 -24.30 -6.15
C ARG A 279 2.45 -25.53 -6.27
N THR A 280 2.02 -26.51 -7.06
CA THR A 280 2.69 -27.80 -7.20
C THR A 280 2.83 -28.21 -8.66
N ARG A 281 3.89 -28.94 -8.99
CA ARG A 281 4.06 -29.62 -10.27
C ARG A 281 3.68 -31.09 -10.13
N THR A 282 2.70 -31.50 -10.93
CA THR A 282 2.20 -32.87 -10.99
C THR A 282 2.51 -33.51 -12.35
N SER A 283 2.30 -34.82 -12.48
CA SER A 283 2.38 -35.51 -13.77
C SER A 283 1.35 -35.01 -14.81
N ALA A 284 0.30 -34.33 -14.36
CA ALA A 284 -0.76 -33.77 -15.20
C ALA A 284 -0.57 -32.27 -15.50
N GLY A 285 0.52 -31.65 -15.03
CA GLY A 285 0.77 -30.21 -15.14
C GLY A 285 0.79 -29.50 -13.78
N GLU A 286 0.72 -28.18 -13.82
CA GLU A 286 0.69 -27.34 -12.62
C GLU A 286 -0.65 -27.44 -11.91
N ALA A 287 -0.62 -27.46 -10.58
CA ALA A 287 -1.78 -27.53 -9.73
C ALA A 287 -1.70 -26.51 -8.61
N HIS A 288 -2.84 -25.87 -8.34
CA HIS A 288 -2.94 -24.80 -7.37
C HIS A 288 -3.97 -25.18 -6.30
N ALA A 289 -3.67 -24.82 -5.07
CA ALA A 289 -4.61 -24.82 -3.97
C ALA A 289 -4.49 -23.53 -3.17
N TRP A 290 -5.61 -23.01 -2.68
CA TRP A 290 -5.63 -21.86 -1.78
C TRP A 290 -6.58 -22.18 -0.63
N ALA A 291 -6.00 -22.30 0.56
CA ALA A 291 -6.68 -22.52 1.81
C ALA A 291 -6.99 -21.18 2.48
N PHE A 292 -8.18 -21.07 3.07
CA PHE A 292 -8.65 -19.90 3.78
C PHE A 292 -9.31 -20.31 5.09
N THR A 293 -9.14 -19.47 6.11
CA THR A 293 -9.97 -19.48 7.32
C THR A 293 -10.62 -18.11 7.46
N PHE A 294 -11.95 -18.07 7.48
CA PHE A 294 -12.75 -16.85 7.63
C PHE A 294 -13.22 -16.63 9.08
N ALA A 295 -13.73 -15.44 9.37
CA ALA A 295 -14.25 -15.11 10.69
C ALA A 295 -15.51 -15.91 11.03
N SER A 296 -16.35 -16.24 10.03
CA SER A 296 -17.61 -16.95 10.21
C SER A 296 -17.90 -17.97 9.09
N PRO A 297 -18.76 -18.97 9.33
CA PRO A 297 -19.19 -19.91 8.29
C PRO A 297 -19.93 -19.25 7.13
N GLU A 298 -20.67 -18.17 7.39
CA GLU A 298 -21.38 -17.41 6.36
C GLU A 298 -20.40 -16.78 5.36
N ALA A 299 -19.32 -16.16 5.86
CA ALA A 299 -18.27 -15.61 4.99
C ALA A 299 -17.56 -16.70 4.18
N ALA A 300 -17.36 -17.89 4.76
CA ALA A 300 -16.78 -19.03 4.04
C ALA A 300 -17.70 -19.50 2.89
N LEU A 301 -19.02 -19.55 3.12
CA LEU A 301 -20.02 -19.88 2.09
C LEU A 301 -20.09 -18.80 1.00
N ASP A 302 -20.08 -17.52 1.38
CA ASP A 302 -20.09 -16.39 0.45
C ASP A 302 -18.84 -16.42 -0.46
N PHE A 303 -17.66 -16.67 0.11
CA PHE A 303 -16.45 -16.85 -0.68
C PHE A 303 -16.56 -18.06 -1.62
N ALA A 304 -17.06 -19.20 -1.14
CA ALA A 304 -17.19 -20.40 -1.96
C ALA A 304 -18.15 -20.21 -3.14
N ALA A 305 -19.20 -19.38 -2.98
CA ALA A 305 -20.10 -19.00 -4.06
C ALA A 305 -19.41 -18.08 -5.10
N ALA A 306 -18.56 -17.16 -4.65
CA ALA A 306 -17.86 -16.20 -5.51
C ALA A 306 -16.64 -16.82 -6.23
N ALA A 307 -15.91 -17.73 -5.57
CA ALA A 307 -14.60 -18.20 -6.00
C ALA A 307 -14.56 -18.78 -7.42
N PRO A 308 -15.51 -19.64 -7.87
CA PRO A 308 -15.50 -20.16 -9.23
C PRO A 308 -15.66 -19.09 -10.32
N VAL A 309 -16.36 -17.99 -10.00
CA VAL A 309 -16.56 -16.86 -10.93
C VAL A 309 -15.30 -16.01 -11.01
N ALA A 310 -14.70 -15.70 -9.86
CA ALA A 310 -13.44 -14.96 -9.78
C ALA A 310 -12.29 -15.72 -10.46
N LEU A 311 -12.21 -17.03 -10.24
CA LEU A 311 -11.17 -17.90 -10.79
C LEU A 311 -11.05 -17.80 -12.31
N ARG A 312 -12.18 -17.72 -13.04
CA ARG A 312 -12.18 -17.61 -14.51
C ARG A 312 -11.52 -16.34 -15.07
N ARG A 313 -11.19 -15.39 -14.20
CA ARG A 313 -10.52 -14.13 -14.57
C ARG A 313 -9.03 -14.11 -14.19
N LEU A 314 -8.47 -15.19 -13.67
CA LEU A 314 -7.05 -15.25 -13.39
C LEU A 314 -6.21 -15.14 -14.69
N PRO A 315 -5.15 -14.31 -14.71
CA PRO A 315 -4.28 -14.18 -15.87
C PRO A 315 -3.65 -15.51 -16.31
N GLU A 316 -3.22 -16.33 -15.34
CA GLU A 316 -2.60 -17.65 -15.56
C GLU A 316 -3.52 -18.65 -16.30
N LEU A 317 -4.82 -18.37 -16.36
CA LEU A 317 -5.78 -19.20 -17.09
C LEU A 317 -6.00 -18.73 -18.53
N GLU A 318 -5.57 -17.54 -18.96
CA GLU A 318 -5.69 -17.01 -20.34
C GLU A 318 -7.04 -17.29 -21.04
N GLY A 319 -8.16 -17.23 -20.31
CA GLY A 319 -9.50 -17.55 -20.86
C GLY A 319 -9.77 -19.04 -21.10
N ARG A 320 -8.85 -19.93 -20.73
CA ARG A 320 -9.06 -21.38 -20.64
C ARG A 320 -9.77 -21.67 -19.31
N LEU A 321 -10.77 -22.54 -19.37
CA LEU A 321 -11.36 -23.05 -18.15
C LEU A 321 -10.39 -24.09 -17.57
N PRO A 322 -10.08 -24.03 -16.26
CA PRO A 322 -9.35 -25.09 -15.59
C PRO A 322 -10.04 -26.43 -15.82
N ALA A 323 -9.24 -27.47 -16.06
CA ALA A 323 -9.72 -28.82 -16.32
C ALA A 323 -10.48 -29.37 -15.11
N ARG A 324 -10.10 -28.96 -13.90
CA ARG A 324 -10.79 -29.29 -12.65
C ARG A 324 -10.78 -28.10 -11.70
N VAL A 325 -11.94 -27.85 -11.07
CA VAL A 325 -12.08 -26.90 -9.97
C VAL A 325 -12.83 -27.60 -8.84
N SER A 326 -12.35 -27.43 -7.62
CA SER A 326 -13.08 -27.84 -6.42
C SER A 326 -13.01 -26.72 -5.39
N CYS A 327 -14.13 -26.42 -4.75
CA CYS A 327 -14.19 -25.52 -3.61
C CYS A 327 -14.90 -26.26 -2.48
N VAL A 328 -14.17 -26.62 -1.42
CA VAL A 328 -14.68 -27.39 -0.28
C VAL A 328 -14.79 -26.45 0.91
N VAL A 329 -15.94 -26.48 1.60
CA VAL A 329 -16.22 -25.66 2.78
C VAL A 329 -16.47 -26.56 3.98
N GLU A 330 -15.78 -26.28 5.09
CA GLU A 330 -15.97 -26.97 6.37
C GLU A 330 -16.00 -25.94 7.51
N GLY A 331 -17.21 -25.57 7.96
CA GLY A 331 -17.38 -24.50 8.93
C GLY A 331 -16.84 -23.17 8.40
N ARG A 332 -15.74 -22.68 8.99
CA ARG A 332 -15.07 -21.43 8.60
C ARG A 332 -13.93 -21.62 7.58
N ALA A 333 -13.57 -22.87 7.30
CA ALA A 333 -12.47 -23.22 6.44
C ALA A 333 -12.95 -23.40 5.00
N VAL A 334 -12.18 -22.88 4.03
CA VAL A 334 -12.39 -23.12 2.61
C VAL A 334 -11.10 -23.57 1.96
N VAL A 335 -11.19 -24.58 1.10
CA VAL A 335 -10.08 -24.97 0.22
C VAL A 335 -10.53 -24.91 -1.23
N LEU A 336 -9.96 -23.97 -1.98
CA LEU A 336 -10.11 -23.85 -3.43
C LEU A 336 -8.95 -24.58 -4.13
N ARG A 337 -9.23 -25.45 -5.08
CA ARG A 337 -8.22 -26.11 -5.93
C ARG A 337 -8.54 -25.95 -7.40
N TRP A 338 -7.52 -25.75 -8.22
CA TRP A 338 -7.65 -25.73 -9.67
C TRP A 338 -6.40 -26.27 -10.39
N ARG A 339 -6.61 -26.76 -11.60
CA ARG A 339 -5.62 -27.30 -12.54
C ARG A 339 -6.03 -26.98 -13.96
#